data_AF-A0A6I3L223-F1
#
_entry.id   AF-A0A6I3L223-F1
#
_cell.length_a   1.000
_cell.length_b   1.000
_cell.length_c   1.000
_cell.angle_alpha   90.00
_cell.angle_beta   90.00
_cell.angle_gamma   90.00
#
_symmetry.space_group_name_H-M   'P 1'
#
loop_
_entity.id
_entity.type
_entity.pdbx_description
1 polymer ?
#
loop_
_entity_poly.entity_id
_entity_poly.type
_entity_poly.pdbx_seq_one_letter_code
_entity_poly.pdbx_strand_id
1 'polypeptide(L)'
;MRIPKSARAKATLSRLGAAVVLAALCGGCGSQTGGSAVPAETAAVGTTTTVRMATPPKDTKKPSSGLPSAADGTNLDACANGNCEIQVDGPTTIPVPGYSRISNVQIKQISPGSVTATTTVFGLPVSGSTGVGGTIFLNGLTVKIVAVQGSSAVLRLSTS
;
A
#
# COMPACT_ATOMS: atom_id res chain seq x y z
N MET A 1 -44.88 22.28 0.81
CA MET A 1 -45.28 21.62 -0.45
C MET A 1 -44.68 20.22 -0.46
N ARG A 2 -45.51 19.19 -0.63
CA ARG A 2 -45.15 17.76 -0.61
C ARG A 2 -44.94 17.29 -2.05
N ILE A 3 -43.80 16.65 -2.35
CA ILE A 3 -43.61 15.88 -3.59
C ILE A 3 -43.60 14.40 -3.19
N PRO A 4 -44.43 13.55 -3.80
CA PRO A 4 -44.69 12.19 -3.33
C PRO A 4 -43.62 11.16 -3.72
N LYS A 5 -43.50 10.13 -2.86
CA LYS A 5 -42.89 8.82 -3.13
C LYS A 5 -43.78 8.02 -4.11
N SER A 6 -43.19 7.50 -5.19
CA SER A 6 -43.68 6.41 -6.07
C SER A 6 -42.50 5.99 -6.97
N ALA A 7 -42.21 4.74 -7.35
CA ALA A 7 -42.78 3.43 -7.08
C ALA A 7 -41.74 2.36 -7.50
N ARG A 8 -41.92 1.14 -6.98
CA ARG A 8 -41.18 -0.10 -7.30
C ARG A 8 -41.36 -0.57 -8.76
N ALA A 9 -40.34 -1.22 -9.31
CA ALA A 9 -40.45 -2.39 -10.19
C ALA A 9 -39.16 -3.23 -10.02
N LYS A 10 -39.14 -4.34 -9.26
CA LYS A 10 -39.46 -5.74 -9.65
C LYS A 10 -38.74 -6.25 -10.91
N ALA A 11 -37.63 -6.95 -10.64
CA ALA A 11 -37.26 -8.30 -11.07
C ALA A 11 -37.42 -8.71 -12.55
N THR A 12 -36.29 -9.17 -13.12
CA THR A 12 -36.26 -10.33 -14.01
C THR A 12 -34.93 -11.07 -13.86
N LEU A 13 -35.00 -12.29 -13.32
CA LEU A 13 -33.99 -13.34 -13.51
C LEU A 13 -33.98 -13.72 -14.99
N SER A 14 -32.80 -13.81 -15.61
CA SER A 14 -32.59 -14.68 -16.76
C SER A 14 -31.44 -15.64 -16.46
N ARG A 15 -31.80 -16.92 -16.53
CA ARG A 15 -30.97 -18.09 -16.33
C ARG A 15 -30.23 -18.47 -17.62
N LEU A 16 -29.31 -19.43 -17.44
CA LEU A 16 -28.80 -20.42 -18.40
C LEU A 16 -27.67 -19.99 -19.35
N GLY A 17 -26.56 -20.72 -19.25
CA GLY A 17 -25.64 -20.94 -20.36
C GLY A 17 -24.26 -21.48 -19.97
N ALA A 18 -24.17 -22.81 -19.81
CA ALA A 18 -23.04 -23.72 -20.12
C ALA A 18 -21.57 -23.24 -19.88
N ALA A 19 -20.82 -23.81 -18.93
CA ALA A 19 -20.09 -25.10 -18.99
C ALA A 19 -18.90 -25.14 -19.97
N VAL A 20 -17.89 -25.94 -19.58
CA VAL A 20 -16.68 -26.39 -20.33
C VAL A 20 -15.54 -25.34 -20.39
N VAL A 21 -14.25 -25.60 -20.13
CA VAL A 21 -13.38 -26.79 -20.18
C VAL A 21 -12.23 -26.65 -19.15
N LEU A 22 -11.91 -27.76 -18.47
CA LEU A 22 -10.70 -28.00 -17.67
C LEU A 22 -9.45 -28.07 -18.57
N ALA A 23 -8.40 -27.30 -18.27
CA ALA A 23 -7.05 -27.56 -18.80
C ALA A 23 -6.03 -27.51 -17.65
N ALA A 24 -5.79 -28.67 -17.05
CA ALA A 24 -4.68 -28.92 -16.14
C ALA A 24 -3.43 -29.23 -16.97
N LEU A 25 -2.41 -28.37 -16.90
CA LEU A 25 -1.07 -28.64 -17.41
C LEU A 25 -0.10 -28.67 -16.23
N CYS A 26 0.26 -29.90 -15.86
CA CYS A 26 1.45 -30.21 -15.09
C CYS A 26 2.71 -29.84 -15.87
N GLY A 27 3.75 -29.38 -15.16
CA GLY A 27 5.12 -29.46 -15.66
C GLY A 27 6.02 -28.35 -15.16
N GLY A 28 7.03 -28.70 -14.35
CA GLY A 28 8.17 -27.81 -14.13
C GLY A 28 8.89 -27.96 -12.79
N CYS A 29 9.47 -29.13 -12.55
CA CYS A 29 10.46 -29.36 -11.49
C CYS A 29 11.74 -28.56 -11.79
N GLY A 30 12.32 -27.91 -10.78
CA GLY A 30 13.57 -27.18 -10.90
C GLY A 30 14.32 -27.16 -9.57
N SER A 31 14.88 -28.31 -9.18
CA SER A 31 15.83 -28.45 -8.08
C SER A 31 17.18 -27.85 -8.47
N GLN A 32 17.69 -26.87 -7.72
CA GLN A 32 19.11 -26.52 -7.77
C GLN A 32 19.73 -26.62 -6.38
N THR A 33 20.52 -27.69 -6.30
CA THR A 33 21.41 -28.17 -5.27
C THR A 33 22.55 -27.18 -4.97
N GLY A 34 22.91 -27.09 -3.70
CA GLY A 34 24.32 -27.20 -3.29
C GLY A 34 25.10 -25.90 -3.16
N GLY A 35 25.50 -25.61 -1.92
CA GLY A 35 26.50 -24.58 -1.63
C GLY A 35 26.73 -24.40 -0.13
N SER A 36 27.10 -25.48 0.57
CA SER A 36 27.63 -25.39 1.94
C SER A 36 29.12 -25.08 1.85
N ALA A 37 29.54 -23.92 2.36
CA ALA A 37 30.94 -23.63 2.63
C ALA A 37 31.06 -22.74 3.88
N VAL A 38 31.54 -23.34 4.96
CA VAL A 38 32.18 -22.71 6.13
C VAL A 38 33.27 -23.70 6.57
N PRO A 39 34.37 -23.31 7.24
CA PRO A 39 34.92 -21.99 7.55
C PRO A 39 36.41 -21.85 7.12
N ALA A 40 36.98 -20.65 7.19
CA ALA A 40 38.42 -20.49 7.41
C ALA A 40 38.69 -19.25 8.27
N GLU A 41 39.14 -19.55 9.47
CA GLU A 41 39.64 -18.70 10.53
C GLU A 41 41.01 -18.13 10.13
N THR A 42 41.26 -16.84 10.35
CA THR A 42 42.61 -16.33 10.62
C THR A 42 42.49 -15.08 11.48
N ALA A 43 43.01 -15.20 12.69
CA ALA A 43 43.19 -14.12 13.65
C ALA A 43 44.25 -13.12 13.19
N ALA A 44 44.03 -11.84 13.45
CA ALA A 44 45.11 -10.89 13.67
C ALA A 44 44.69 -9.89 14.76
N VAL A 45 45.54 -9.86 15.77
CA VAL A 45 45.50 -9.06 17.00
C VAL A 45 45.73 -7.58 16.68
N GLY A 46 44.98 -6.70 17.34
CA GLY A 46 45.18 -5.25 17.31
C GLY A 46 44.53 -4.57 18.52
N THR A 47 45.25 -4.52 19.63
CA THR A 47 44.89 -3.79 20.85
C THR A 47 44.98 -2.28 20.62
N THR A 48 43.91 -1.53 20.86
CA THR A 48 44.03 -0.10 21.22
C THR A 48 42.87 0.33 22.11
N THR A 49 43.21 0.70 23.34
CA THR A 49 42.36 1.32 24.36
C THR A 49 41.94 2.72 23.92
N THR A 50 40.64 3.05 23.91
CA THR A 50 40.17 4.45 23.91
C THR A 50 38.80 4.58 24.60
N VAL A 51 38.86 5.21 25.78
CA VAL A 51 37.89 6.05 26.48
C VAL A 51 36.39 5.82 26.24
N ARG A 52 35.76 5.27 27.28
CA ARG A 52 34.32 5.15 27.49
C ARG A 52 33.72 6.55 27.76
N MET A 53 33.24 7.22 26.72
CA MET A 53 32.32 8.34 26.89
C MET A 53 30.90 7.78 27.06
N ALA A 54 30.30 8.07 28.22
CA ALA A 54 28.92 7.72 28.52
C ALA A 54 28.00 8.42 27.50
N THR A 55 27.39 7.62 26.63
CA THR A 55 26.30 8.07 25.77
C THR A 55 25.10 8.46 26.65
N PRO A 56 24.43 9.59 26.35
CA PRO A 56 23.19 9.94 27.03
C PRO A 56 22.17 8.82 26.85
N PRO A 57 21.26 8.61 27.83
CA PRO A 57 20.21 7.62 27.69
C PRO A 57 19.43 7.92 26.41
N LYS A 58 19.43 6.97 25.46
CA LYS A 58 18.47 6.97 24.37
C LYS A 58 17.09 6.92 25.02
N ASP A 59 16.36 8.03 24.97
CA ASP A 59 14.92 8.04 25.20
C ASP A 59 14.32 6.93 24.35
N THR A 60 14.03 5.80 24.99
CA THR A 60 13.21 4.73 24.44
C THR A 60 11.80 5.29 24.38
N LYS A 61 11.55 6.08 23.34
CA LYS A 61 10.23 6.59 22.99
C LYS A 61 9.33 5.37 22.94
N LYS A 62 8.45 5.25 23.95
CA LYS A 62 7.45 4.20 24.07
C LYS A 62 6.82 4.00 22.69
N PRO A 63 6.70 2.77 22.17
CA PRO A 63 6.04 2.53 20.90
C PRO A 63 4.67 3.20 20.95
N SER A 64 4.47 4.22 20.12
CA SER A 64 3.16 4.86 20.00
C SER A 64 2.24 3.79 19.45
N SER A 65 1.24 3.37 20.23
CA SER A 65 0.33 2.27 19.89
C SER A 65 -0.71 2.67 18.82
N GLY A 66 -0.41 3.68 18.01
CA GLY A 66 -1.31 4.26 17.03
C GLY A 66 -0.58 4.59 15.73
N LEU A 67 -1.36 4.80 14.67
CA LEU A 67 -0.86 5.38 13.44
C LEU A 67 -0.13 6.71 13.72
N PRO A 68 0.95 7.00 12.98
CA PRO A 68 1.55 8.33 13.02
C PRO A 68 0.53 9.37 12.54
N SER A 69 0.66 10.59 13.04
CA SER A 69 -0.15 11.70 12.52
C SER A 69 0.25 11.97 11.08
N ALA A 70 -0.71 11.91 10.17
CA ALA A 70 -0.52 12.33 8.79
C ALA A 70 -0.41 13.87 8.73
N ALA A 71 0.43 14.41 7.85
CA ALA A 71 0.64 15.86 7.74
C ALA A 71 -0.65 16.64 7.43
N ASP A 72 -1.49 16.08 6.58
CA ASP A 72 -2.77 16.65 6.15
C ASP A 72 -3.98 15.99 6.85
N GLY A 73 -3.74 15.17 7.88
CA GLY A 73 -4.80 14.46 8.59
C GLY A 73 -5.64 13.58 7.66
N THR A 74 -6.95 13.73 7.67
CA THR A 74 -7.88 12.99 6.78
C THR A 74 -8.37 13.83 5.59
N ASN A 75 -7.74 14.98 5.33
CA ASN A 75 -8.17 15.92 4.29
C ASN A 75 -7.77 15.42 2.89
N LEU A 76 -8.67 14.72 2.20
CA LEU A 76 -8.41 14.17 0.87
C LEU A 76 -8.17 15.25 -0.20
N ASP A 77 -8.73 16.45 -0.02
CA ASP A 77 -8.56 17.55 -0.97
C ASP A 77 -7.16 18.15 -0.93
N ALA A 78 -6.39 17.92 0.16
CA ALA A 78 -4.98 18.27 0.22
C ALA A 78 -4.17 17.56 -0.88
N CYS A 79 -4.66 16.42 -1.37
CA CYS A 79 -4.02 15.64 -2.42
C CYS A 79 -4.29 16.15 -3.83
N ALA A 80 -5.00 17.28 -4.00
CA ALA A 80 -5.41 17.74 -5.32
C ALA A 80 -4.25 17.90 -6.33
N ASN A 81 -3.05 18.25 -5.85
CA ASN A 81 -1.82 18.40 -6.66
C ASN A 81 -0.93 17.13 -6.70
N GLY A 82 -1.41 16.01 -6.15
CA GLY A 82 -0.65 14.76 -6.04
C GLY A 82 0.44 14.77 -4.97
N ASN A 83 0.48 15.77 -4.07
CA ASN A 83 1.47 15.90 -3.01
C ASN A 83 0.78 16.16 -1.66
N CYS A 84 0.64 15.11 -0.86
CA CYS A 84 -0.03 15.17 0.45
C CYS A 84 0.41 13.98 1.31
N GLU A 85 0.13 14.03 2.61
CA GLU A 85 0.19 12.88 3.50
C GLU A 85 -1.09 12.80 4.32
N ILE A 86 -1.89 11.76 4.06
CA ILE A 86 -3.24 11.60 4.63
C ILE A 86 -3.40 10.26 5.33
N GLN A 87 -4.28 10.22 6.32
CA GLN A 87 -4.84 8.99 6.88
C GLN A 87 -6.15 8.67 6.17
N VAL A 88 -6.33 7.40 5.82
CA VAL A 88 -7.58 6.86 5.29
C VAL A 88 -8.05 5.66 6.11
N ASP A 89 -9.36 5.53 6.24
CA ASP A 89 -10.01 4.42 6.93
C ASP A 89 -10.80 3.58 5.91
N GLY A 90 -10.23 2.43 5.54
CA GLY A 90 -10.81 1.51 4.58
C GLY A 90 -10.78 1.98 3.11
N PRO A 91 -11.61 1.37 2.25
CA PRO A 91 -11.65 1.70 0.83
C PRO A 91 -12.09 3.15 0.60
N THR A 92 -11.25 3.92 -0.09
CA THR A 92 -11.42 5.38 -0.24
C THR A 92 -10.99 5.81 -1.63
N THR A 93 -11.64 6.85 -2.19
CA THR A 93 -11.21 7.49 -3.43
C THR A 93 -10.58 8.83 -3.11
N ILE A 94 -9.32 9.01 -3.47
CA ILE A 94 -8.52 10.20 -3.26
C ILE A 94 -8.53 11.01 -4.57
N PRO A 95 -9.12 12.21 -4.60
CA PRO A 95 -9.10 13.06 -5.79
C PRO A 95 -7.70 13.66 -6.00
N VAL A 96 -7.23 13.62 -7.25
CA VAL A 96 -5.95 14.26 -7.65
C VAL A 96 -6.12 15.08 -8.95
N PRO A 97 -7.12 15.98 -9.05
CA PRO A 97 -7.48 16.67 -10.30
C PRO A 97 -6.35 17.53 -10.90
N GLY A 98 -5.40 17.99 -10.08
CA GLY A 98 -4.23 18.74 -10.53
C GLY A 98 -3.14 17.86 -11.17
N TYR A 99 -3.31 16.54 -11.20
CA TYR A 99 -2.37 15.62 -11.81
C TYR A 99 -2.88 15.16 -13.18
N SER A 100 -2.19 15.57 -14.26
CA SER A 100 -2.71 15.42 -15.65
C SER A 100 -2.81 13.98 -16.16
N ARG A 101 -2.18 13.03 -15.46
CA ARG A 101 -2.04 11.63 -15.91
C ARG A 101 -3.10 10.69 -15.33
N ILE A 102 -3.68 11.04 -14.18
CA ILE A 102 -4.75 10.30 -13.49
C ILE A 102 -5.62 11.28 -12.69
N SER A 103 -6.92 11.04 -12.60
CA SER A 103 -7.84 11.96 -11.89
C SER A 103 -8.12 11.56 -10.44
N ASN A 104 -7.91 10.29 -10.10
CA ASN A 104 -8.14 9.75 -8.77
C ASN A 104 -7.24 8.56 -8.46
N VAL A 105 -7.00 8.31 -7.17
CA VAL A 105 -6.43 7.07 -6.65
C VAL A 105 -7.48 6.40 -5.78
N GLN A 106 -7.81 5.15 -6.09
CA GLN A 106 -8.76 4.35 -5.31
C GLN A 106 -7.99 3.36 -4.44
N ILE A 107 -8.09 3.54 -3.12
CA ILE A 107 -7.71 2.52 -2.16
C ILE A 107 -8.81 1.47 -2.15
N LYS A 108 -8.51 0.26 -2.61
CA LYS A 108 -9.49 -0.83 -2.73
C LYS A 108 -9.60 -1.64 -1.45
N GLN A 109 -8.46 -1.86 -0.80
CA GLN A 109 -8.39 -2.69 0.38
C GLN A 109 -7.23 -2.23 1.25
N ILE A 110 -7.49 -2.20 2.55
CA ILE A 110 -6.49 -2.06 3.60
C ILE A 110 -6.61 -3.30 4.47
N SER A 111 -5.52 -4.02 4.63
CA SER A 111 -5.42 -5.21 5.46
C SER A 111 -4.18 -5.09 6.33
N PRO A 112 -4.07 -5.87 7.43
CA PRO A 112 -2.91 -5.80 8.30
C PRO A 112 -1.60 -5.96 7.49
N GLY A 113 -0.82 -4.88 7.41
CA GLY A 113 0.45 -4.85 6.68
C GLY A 113 0.37 -4.76 5.15
N SER A 114 -0.81 -4.52 4.55
CA SER A 114 -0.93 -4.34 3.09
C SER A 114 -2.02 -3.34 2.69
N VAL A 115 -1.74 -2.56 1.65
CA VAL A 115 -2.66 -1.62 1.02
C VAL A 115 -2.69 -1.90 -0.48
N THR A 116 -3.88 -2.02 -1.05
CA THR A 116 -4.09 -2.14 -2.49
C THR A 116 -4.67 -0.86 -3.04
N ALA A 117 -3.97 -0.24 -3.99
CA ALA A 117 -4.38 0.96 -4.68
C ALA A 117 -4.60 0.68 -6.17
N THR A 118 -5.56 1.38 -6.77
CA THR A 118 -5.82 1.34 -8.20
C THR A 118 -6.17 2.71 -8.73
N THR A 119 -5.97 2.90 -10.02
CA THR A 119 -6.38 4.10 -10.74
C THR A 119 -6.72 3.72 -12.18
N THR A 120 -7.30 4.65 -12.94
CA THR A 120 -7.57 4.47 -14.36
C THR A 120 -6.63 5.36 -15.17
N VAL A 121 -5.89 4.75 -16.09
CA VAL A 121 -4.94 5.41 -16.98
C VAL A 121 -5.38 5.15 -18.41
N PHE A 122 -5.71 6.19 -19.17
CA PHE A 122 -6.22 6.07 -20.55
C PHE A 122 -7.38 5.06 -20.71
N GLY A 123 -8.27 4.99 -19.70
CA GLY A 123 -9.42 4.08 -19.69
C GLY A 123 -9.12 2.66 -19.20
N LEU A 124 -7.85 2.33 -18.90
CA LEU A 124 -7.46 1.01 -18.40
C LEU A 124 -7.18 1.05 -16.89
N PRO A 125 -7.65 0.05 -16.11
CA PRO A 125 -7.34 -0.03 -14.70
C PRO A 125 -5.86 -0.44 -14.50
N VAL A 126 -5.19 0.28 -13.62
CA VAL A 126 -3.84 -0.02 -13.15
C VAL A 126 -3.90 -0.19 -11.64
N SER A 127 -3.25 -1.23 -11.09
CA SER A 127 -3.28 -1.52 -9.67
C SER A 127 -1.92 -1.95 -9.14
N GLY A 128 -1.68 -1.71 -7.86
CA GLY A 128 -0.56 -2.25 -7.12
C GLY A 128 -0.93 -2.51 -5.66
N SER A 129 -0.13 -3.33 -5.00
CA SER A 129 -0.30 -3.65 -3.58
C SER A 129 1.06 -3.70 -2.90
N THR A 130 1.14 -3.16 -1.69
CA THR A 130 2.37 -3.17 -0.91
C THR A 130 2.10 -2.94 0.57
N GLY A 131 3.09 -3.21 1.41
CA GLY A 131 3.01 -3.02 2.87
C GLY A 131 3.66 -1.74 3.35
N VAL A 132 3.76 -1.60 4.67
CA VAL A 132 4.40 -0.46 5.35
C VAL A 132 5.83 -0.27 4.84
N GLY A 133 6.20 0.97 4.52
CA GLY A 133 7.48 1.33 3.90
C GLY A 133 7.53 1.13 2.38
N GLY A 134 6.60 0.35 1.83
CA GLY A 134 6.46 0.09 0.41
C GLY A 134 5.92 1.28 -0.37
N THR A 135 6.08 1.21 -1.69
CA THR A 135 5.67 2.27 -2.62
C THR A 135 4.98 1.67 -3.84
N ILE A 136 3.86 2.27 -4.24
CA ILE A 136 3.13 1.94 -5.46
C ILE A 136 3.31 3.08 -6.46
N PHE A 137 3.69 2.74 -7.70
CA PHE A 137 3.83 3.70 -8.79
C PHE A 137 2.64 3.61 -9.74
N LEU A 138 1.92 4.72 -9.89
CA LEU A 138 0.69 4.82 -10.69
C LEU A 138 0.84 5.95 -11.70
N ASN A 139 1.37 5.65 -12.90
CA ASN A 139 1.50 6.60 -14.00
C ASN A 139 2.17 7.93 -13.59
N GLY A 140 3.27 7.82 -12.85
CA GLY A 140 4.05 8.97 -12.34
C GLY A 140 3.58 9.54 -11.00
N LEU A 141 2.52 8.99 -10.40
CA LEU A 141 2.17 9.26 -9.00
C LEU A 141 2.75 8.16 -8.11
N THR A 142 3.44 8.58 -7.07
CA THR A 142 4.03 7.71 -6.05
C THR A 142 3.10 7.67 -4.85
N VAL A 143 2.69 6.49 -4.42
CA VAL A 143 1.90 6.27 -3.21
C VAL A 143 2.76 5.46 -2.24
N LYS A 144 3.33 6.12 -1.22
CA LYS A 144 4.11 5.49 -0.17
C LYS A 144 3.22 5.14 1.02
N ILE A 145 3.34 3.91 1.53
CA ILE A 145 2.61 3.46 2.71
C ILE A 145 3.46 3.78 3.94
N VAL A 146 3.07 4.81 4.70
CA VAL A 146 3.81 5.26 5.88
C VAL A 146 3.55 4.34 7.07
N ALA A 147 2.29 3.94 7.27
CA ALA A 147 1.88 3.03 8.33
C ALA A 147 0.53 2.37 7.99
N VAL A 148 0.26 1.22 8.60
CA VAL A 148 -1.02 0.50 8.51
C VAL A 148 -1.37 -0.04 9.89
N GLN A 149 -2.63 0.15 10.31
CA GLN A 149 -3.17 -0.35 11.56
C GLN A 149 -4.63 -0.78 11.34
N GLY A 150 -4.91 -2.08 11.48
CA GLY A 150 -6.24 -2.61 11.21
C GLY A 150 -6.68 -2.33 9.77
N SER A 151 -7.78 -1.59 9.61
CA SER A 151 -8.33 -1.13 8.33
C SER A 151 -7.91 0.30 7.95
N SER A 152 -6.99 0.90 8.69
CA SER A 152 -6.57 2.29 8.51
C SER A 152 -5.12 2.36 8.05
N ALA A 153 -4.79 3.35 7.21
CA ALA A 153 -3.43 3.54 6.71
C ALA A 153 -3.09 5.03 6.59
N VAL A 154 -1.81 5.35 6.81
CA VAL A 154 -1.24 6.66 6.48
C VAL A 154 -0.51 6.52 5.16
N LEU A 155 -0.90 7.35 4.19
CA LEU A 155 -0.43 7.33 2.82
C LEU A 155 0.23 8.66 2.51
N ARG A 156 1.39 8.61 1.87
CA ARG A 156 2.04 9.80 1.33
C ARG A 156 2.03 9.74 -0.19
N LEU A 157 1.41 10.72 -0.81
CA LEU A 157 1.38 10.89 -2.25
C LEU A 157 2.45 11.90 -2.65
N SER A 158 3.15 11.61 -3.74
CA SER A 158 4.06 12.56 -4.37
C SER A 158 4.14 12.32 -5.86
N THR A 159 4.34 13.38 -6.63
CA THR A 159 4.62 13.27 -8.07
C THR A 159 6.07 12.82 -8.29
N SER A 160 6.29 11.78 -9.09
CA SER A 160 7.64 11.31 -9.48
C SER A 160 8.20 12.07 -10.67
#